data_AF-A0A2C9UHQ6-F1
#
_entry.id   AF-A0A2C9UHQ6-F1
#
_cell.length_a   1.000
_cell.length_b   1.000
_cell.length_c   1.000
_cell.angle_alpha   90.00
_cell.angle_beta   90.00
_cell.angle_gamma   90.00
#
_symmetry.space_group_name_H-M   'P 1'
#
loop_
_entity.id
_entity.type
_entity.pdbx_description
1 polymer ?
#
loop_
_entity_poly.entity_id
_entity_poly.type
_entity_poly.pdbx_seq_one_letter_code
_entity_poly.pdbx_strand_id
1 'polypeptide(L)'
;MFLRVIGRPLMAKVKQTTGIVGLDVVPNAREVLINLYTKTLKEIQVVPEDEGYRKAVESFTKHRLKVCQEEEDWEVIEKKLGCGQVEELIEEAQDELKLIEKMIEWDPWGVPDDYECEVIENDAPVPKHVPLHRPGPLPQEFYKTLEAVQSINGTPAVSSGQSELKA
;
A
#
# COMPACT_ATOMS: atom_id res chain seq x y z
N MET A 1 -42.18 -23.52 34.18
CA MET A 1 -41.90 -22.43 33.22
C MET A 1 -40.40 -22.18 33.22
N PHE A 2 -39.66 -22.78 32.28
CA PHE A 2 -38.23 -22.51 32.11
C PHE A 2 -38.06 -21.86 30.74
N LEU A 3 -37.90 -20.53 30.74
CA LEU A 3 -37.59 -19.75 29.55
C LEU A 3 -36.16 -20.09 29.11
N ARG A 4 -36.04 -20.82 28.00
CA ARG A 4 -34.78 -20.91 27.26
C ARG A 4 -34.50 -19.54 26.65
N VAL A 5 -33.51 -18.84 27.21
CA VAL A 5 -32.89 -17.70 26.54
C VAL A 5 -32.20 -18.24 25.30
N ILE A 6 -32.88 -18.15 24.15
CA ILE A 6 -32.27 -18.37 22.85
C ILE A 6 -31.38 -17.15 22.62
N GLY A 7 -30.11 -17.27 23.02
CA GLY A 7 -29.09 -16.31 22.64
C GLY A 7 -29.01 -16.28 21.12
N ARG A 8 -29.40 -15.16 20.52
CA ARG A 8 -29.11 -14.85 19.12
C ARG A 8 -27.59 -14.95 18.97
N PRO A 9 -27.03 -15.83 18.10
CA PRO A 9 -25.63 -15.73 17.79
C PRO A 9 -25.45 -14.35 17.14
N LEU A 10 -24.59 -13.51 17.70
CA LEU A 10 -24.13 -12.31 17.00
C LEU A 10 -23.41 -12.82 15.75
N MET A 11 -24.11 -12.83 14.62
CA MET A 11 -23.50 -13.19 13.34
C MET A 11 -22.49 -12.10 12.99
N ALA A 12 -21.23 -12.35 13.33
CA ALA A 12 -20.12 -11.59 12.78
C ALA A 12 -20.18 -11.68 11.25
N LYS A 13 -19.95 -10.56 10.56
CA LYS A 13 -19.93 -10.52 9.10
C LYS A 13 -18.70 -11.26 8.59
N VAL A 14 -18.89 -12.50 8.15
CA VAL A 14 -17.81 -13.38 7.67
C VAL A 14 -17.72 -13.32 6.14
N LYS A 15 -16.53 -13.00 5.63
CA LYS A 15 -16.19 -13.06 4.21
C LYS A 15 -16.27 -14.51 3.73
N GLN A 16 -16.99 -14.76 2.62
CA GLN A 16 -17.26 -16.12 2.13
C GLN A 16 -16.16 -16.64 1.20
N THR A 17 -15.65 -15.78 0.33
CA THR A 17 -14.56 -16.06 -0.61
C THR A 17 -13.88 -14.76 -0.99
N THR A 18 -12.59 -14.82 -1.33
CA THR A 18 -11.81 -13.72 -1.91
C THR A 18 -12.08 -13.55 -3.41
N GLY A 19 -12.63 -14.58 -4.08
CA GLY A 19 -12.78 -14.60 -5.54
C GLY A 19 -11.47 -14.84 -6.31
N ILE A 20 -10.35 -15.06 -5.61
CA ILE A 20 -9.05 -15.39 -6.18
C ILE A 20 -8.73 -16.85 -5.84
N VAL A 21 -8.38 -17.64 -6.85
CA VAL A 21 -8.03 -19.06 -6.64
C VAL A 21 -6.69 -19.15 -5.92
N GLY A 22 -6.64 -19.94 -4.84
CA GLY A 22 -5.43 -20.14 -4.04
C GLY A 22 -5.22 -19.13 -2.92
N LEU A 23 -6.08 -18.12 -2.80
CA LEU A 23 -6.07 -17.15 -1.70
C LEU A 23 -7.26 -17.40 -0.77
N ASP A 24 -7.04 -18.17 0.28
CA ASP A 24 -8.07 -18.53 1.25
C ASP A 24 -8.44 -17.36 2.17
N VAL A 25 -9.71 -17.29 2.57
CA VAL A 25 -10.21 -16.25 3.49
C VAL A 25 -9.63 -16.46 4.88
N VAL A 26 -9.13 -15.37 5.49
CA VAL A 26 -8.57 -15.38 6.85
C VAL A 26 -9.55 -14.70 7.82
N PRO A 27 -10.25 -15.43 8.70
CA PRO A 27 -11.26 -14.85 9.60
C PRO A 27 -10.69 -13.82 10.59
N ASN A 28 -9.45 -14.01 11.03
CA ASN A 28 -8.73 -13.15 11.98
C ASN A 28 -7.68 -12.26 11.27
N ALA A 29 -7.97 -11.80 10.05
CA ALA A 29 -7.03 -11.07 9.21
C ALA A 29 -6.38 -9.85 9.90
N ARG A 30 -7.17 -9.07 10.66
CA ARG A 30 -6.69 -7.88 11.38
C ARG A 30 -5.55 -8.22 12.36
N GLU A 31 -5.74 -9.22 13.20
CA GLU A 31 -4.74 -9.61 14.20
C GLU A 31 -3.47 -10.13 13.53
N VAL A 32 -3.64 -10.92 12.46
CA VAL A 32 -2.52 -11.42 11.66
C VAL A 32 -1.73 -10.27 11.04
N LEU A 33 -2.42 -9.29 10.44
CA LEU A 33 -1.78 -8.10 9.86
C LEU A 33 -1.03 -7.27 10.90
N ILE A 34 -1.62 -7.02 12.07
CA ILE A 34 -0.96 -6.29 13.16
C ILE A 34 0.32 -7.01 13.57
N ASN A 35 0.25 -8.33 13.75
CA ASN A 35 1.41 -9.14 14.12
C ASN A 35 2.51 -9.11 13.05
N LEU A 36 2.14 -9.26 11.77
CA LEU A 36 3.06 -9.22 10.65
C LEU A 36 3.74 -7.85 10.55
N TYR A 37 2.98 -6.76 10.53
CA TYR A 37 3.56 -5.41 10.46
C TYR A 37 4.43 -5.07 11.67
N THR A 38 4.05 -5.51 12.87
CA THR A 38 4.88 -5.33 14.06
C THR A 38 6.20 -6.09 13.93
N LYS A 39 6.15 -7.31 13.37
CA LYS A 39 7.36 -8.08 13.05
C LYS A 39 8.21 -7.38 12.00
N THR A 40 7.61 -6.90 10.90
CA THR A 40 8.30 -6.16 9.83
C THR A 40 9.02 -4.93 10.38
N LEU A 41 8.36 -4.13 11.23
CA LEU A 41 8.97 -2.96 11.87
C LEU A 41 10.10 -3.29 12.86
N LYS A 42 10.16 -4.54 13.36
CA LYS A 42 11.24 -5.02 14.21
C LYS A 42 12.44 -5.47 13.37
N GLU A 43 12.21 -6.28 12.34
CA GLU A 43 13.28 -6.82 11.49
C GLU A 43 13.95 -5.72 10.65
N ILE A 44 13.19 -4.73 10.17
CA ILE A 44 13.72 -3.64 9.34
C ILE A 44 14.74 -2.75 10.08
N GLN A 45 14.79 -2.78 11.42
CA GLN A 45 15.73 -1.97 12.20
C GLN A 45 17.21 -2.34 11.97
N VAL A 46 17.46 -3.55 11.44
CA VAL A 46 18.80 -4.02 11.09
C VAL A 46 19.36 -3.29 9.87
N VAL A 47 18.49 -2.86 8.94
CA VAL A 47 18.87 -2.14 7.71
C VAL A 47 19.30 -0.71 8.04
N PRO A 48 20.31 -0.11 7.39
CA PRO A 48 20.72 1.27 7.66
C PRO A 48 19.60 2.31 7.45
N GLU A 49 19.54 3.36 8.29
CA GLU A 49 18.46 4.37 8.28
C GLU A 49 18.40 5.24 7.04
N ASP A 50 19.54 5.46 6.37
CA ASP A 50 19.59 6.35 5.23
C ASP A 50 19.09 5.71 3.93
N GLU A 51 18.99 4.38 3.92
CA GLU A 51 18.57 3.62 2.75
C GLU A 51 17.11 3.90 2.37
N GLY A 52 16.88 4.14 1.07
CA GLY A 52 15.55 4.43 0.53
C GLY A 52 14.57 3.29 0.80
N TYR A 53 15.05 2.04 0.78
CA TYR A 53 14.28 0.85 1.10
C TYR A 53 13.70 0.91 2.53
N ARG A 54 14.54 1.16 3.55
CA ARG A 54 14.08 1.26 4.95
C ARG A 54 13.05 2.36 5.12
N LYS A 55 13.29 3.54 4.55
CA LYS A 55 12.36 4.68 4.60
C LYS A 55 10.99 4.33 3.99
N ALA A 56 10.98 3.63 2.85
CA ALA A 56 9.75 3.20 2.19
C ALA A 56 8.99 2.16 3.03
N VAL A 57 9.67 1.08 3.46
CA VAL A 57 9.08 0.01 4.27
C VAL A 57 8.49 0.53 5.56
N GLU A 58 9.23 1.38 6.29
CA GLU A 58 8.71 2.00 7.50
C GLU A 58 7.48 2.87 7.24
N SER A 59 7.48 3.66 6.16
CA SER A 59 6.40 4.60 5.85
C SER A 59 5.08 3.86 5.58
N PHE A 60 5.07 2.92 4.62
CA PHE A 60 3.84 2.21 4.30
C PHE A 60 3.42 1.24 5.41
N THR A 61 4.37 0.60 6.10
CA THR A 61 4.05 -0.35 7.20
C THR A 61 3.43 0.38 8.39
N LYS A 62 3.95 1.55 8.78
CA LYS A 62 3.35 2.38 9.84
C LYS A 62 1.96 2.85 9.47
N HIS A 63 1.76 3.28 8.21
CA HIS A 63 0.44 3.67 7.72
C HIS A 63 -0.56 2.51 7.75
N ARG A 64 -0.18 1.35 7.21
CA ARG A 64 -1.02 0.14 7.21
C ARG A 64 -1.34 -0.35 8.61
N LEU A 65 -0.34 -0.38 9.51
CA LEU A 65 -0.51 -0.74 10.91
C LEU A 65 -1.48 0.20 11.63
N LYS A 66 -1.35 1.52 11.43
CA LYS A 66 -2.24 2.52 12.02
C LYS A 66 -3.70 2.27 11.63
N VAL A 67 -3.97 2.03 10.35
CA VAL A 67 -5.33 1.74 9.87
C VAL A 67 -5.87 0.44 10.48
N CYS A 68 -5.05 -0.61 10.57
CA CYS A 68 -5.45 -1.88 11.19
C CYS A 68 -5.71 -1.77 12.70
N GLN A 69 -5.09 -0.80 13.39
CA GLN A 69 -5.34 -0.53 14.80
C GLN A 69 -6.62 0.28 15.00
N GLU A 70 -6.85 1.29 14.17
CA GLU A 70 -8.02 2.18 14.23
C GLU A 70 -9.33 1.46 13.88
N GLU A 71 -9.30 0.58 12.89
CA GLU A 71 -10.50 -0.08 12.36
C GLU A 71 -10.58 -1.56 12.75
N GLU A 72 -11.78 -2.03 13.05
CA GLU A 72 -12.06 -3.42 13.43
C GLU A 72 -12.65 -4.23 12.27
N ASP A 73 -13.39 -3.59 11.37
CA ASP A 73 -14.03 -4.24 10.22
C ASP A 73 -13.08 -4.29 9.02
N TRP A 74 -12.94 -5.49 8.43
CA TRP A 74 -12.05 -5.74 7.29
C TRP A 74 -12.47 -4.93 6.06
N GLU A 75 -13.77 -4.70 5.82
CA GLU A 75 -14.24 -3.93 4.66
C GLU A 75 -13.85 -2.45 4.76
N VAL A 76 -13.85 -1.90 5.98
CA VAL A 76 -13.42 -0.51 6.23
C VAL A 76 -11.91 -0.39 6.07
N ILE A 77 -11.16 -1.40 6.52
CA ILE A 77 -9.70 -1.48 6.30
C ILE A 77 -9.38 -1.50 4.80
N GLU A 78 -10.02 -2.38 4.01
CA GLU A 78 -9.83 -2.46 2.55
C GLU A 78 -10.12 -1.12 1.87
N LYS A 79 -11.22 -0.48 2.26
CA LYS A 79 -11.62 0.81 1.69
C LYS A 79 -10.65 1.94 2.03
N LYS A 80 -10.18 2.02 3.28
CA LYS A 80 -9.25 3.06 3.72
C LYS A 80 -7.86 2.88 3.13
N LEU A 81 -7.38 1.64 3.05
CA LEU A 81 -6.06 1.35 2.48
C LEU A 81 -6.06 1.42 0.96
N GLY A 82 -7.17 1.06 0.31
CA GLY A 82 -7.30 1.13 -1.15
C GLY A 82 -6.30 0.25 -1.90
N CYS A 83 -5.84 -0.85 -1.28
CA CYS A 83 -4.73 -1.68 -1.75
C CYS A 83 -5.14 -3.15 -1.85
N GLY A 84 -6.28 -3.42 -2.52
CA GLY A 84 -6.82 -4.77 -2.66
C GLY A 84 -7.51 -5.29 -1.40
N GLN A 85 -7.57 -6.61 -1.27
CA GLN A 85 -8.21 -7.33 -0.17
C GLN A 85 -7.27 -7.52 1.02
N VAL A 86 -7.82 -7.73 2.23
CA VAL A 86 -6.98 -7.98 3.43
C VAL A 86 -6.11 -9.22 3.31
N GLU A 87 -6.55 -10.24 2.58
CA GLU A 87 -5.77 -11.46 2.33
C GLU A 87 -4.55 -11.20 1.43
N GLU A 88 -4.70 -10.35 0.41
CA GLU A 88 -3.57 -9.93 -0.45
C GLU A 88 -2.56 -9.12 0.38
N LEU A 89 -3.04 -8.26 1.28
CA LEU A 89 -2.17 -7.53 2.21
C LEU A 89 -1.38 -8.44 3.16
N ILE A 90 -1.95 -9.59 3.55
CA ILE A 90 -1.25 -10.59 4.38
C ILE A 90 -0.14 -11.24 3.57
N GLU A 91 -0.41 -11.61 2.31
CA GLU A 91 0.61 -12.18 1.41
C GLU A 91 1.74 -11.16 1.16
N GLU A 92 1.41 -9.91 0.84
CA GLU A 92 2.38 -8.83 0.68
C GLU A 92 3.25 -8.65 1.94
N ALA A 93 2.64 -8.64 3.13
CA ALA A 93 3.37 -8.48 4.39
C ALA A 93 4.30 -9.68 4.69
N GLN A 94 3.89 -10.89 4.32
CA GLN A 94 4.72 -12.09 4.45
C GLN A 94 5.89 -12.07 3.46
N ASP A 95 5.64 -11.64 2.23
CA ASP A 95 6.68 -11.53 1.21
C ASP A 95 7.68 -10.43 1.53
N GLU A 96 7.21 -9.31 2.10
CA GLU A 96 8.09 -8.26 2.61
C GLU A 96 9.00 -8.79 3.74
N LEU A 97 8.48 -9.61 4.65
CA LEU A 97 9.32 -10.24 5.68
C LEU A 97 10.40 -11.16 5.08
N LYS A 98 10.04 -11.99 4.09
CA LYS A 98 11.00 -12.83 3.37
C LYS A 98 12.02 -11.99 2.61
N LEU A 99 11.61 -10.85 2.06
CA LEU A 99 12.48 -9.92 1.37
C LEU A 99 13.48 -9.31 2.35
N ILE A 100 13.03 -8.84 3.52
CA ILE A 100 13.91 -8.27 4.55
C ILE A 100 14.98 -9.29 4.96
N GLU A 101 14.62 -10.56 5.18
CA GLU A 101 15.59 -11.62 5.49
C GLU A 101 16.69 -11.74 4.41
N LYS A 102 16.32 -11.70 3.13
CA LYS A 102 17.28 -11.74 2.01
C LYS A 102 18.11 -10.46 1.89
N MET A 103 17.49 -9.31 2.11
CA MET A 103 18.17 -8.01 2.06
C MET A 103 19.22 -7.89 3.16
N ILE A 104 18.97 -8.46 4.34
CA ILE A 104 19.95 -8.55 5.43
C ILE A 104 21.10 -9.50 5.05
N GLU A 105 20.81 -10.63 4.41
CA GLU A 105 21.84 -11.58 3.97
C GLU A 105 22.74 -11.01 2.87
N TRP A 106 22.15 -10.32 1.89
CA TRP A 106 22.87 -9.82 0.71
C TRP A 106 23.50 -8.45 0.91
N ASP A 107 23.03 -7.69 1.90
CA ASP A 107 23.55 -6.39 2.31
C ASP A 107 23.84 -5.43 1.13
N PRO A 108 22.87 -5.19 0.21
CA PRO A 108 23.14 -4.44 -1.03
C PRO A 108 23.19 -2.91 -0.83
N TRP A 109 23.47 -2.46 0.40
CA TRP A 109 23.42 -1.05 0.77
C TRP A 109 24.70 -0.32 0.41
N GLY A 110 24.60 1.00 0.30
CA GLY A 110 25.71 1.86 -0.09
C GLY A 110 25.96 1.88 -1.60
N VAL A 111 26.63 2.95 -2.02
CA VAL A 111 26.97 3.19 -3.43
C VAL A 111 28.49 3.33 -3.52
N PRO A 112 29.18 2.49 -4.31
CA PRO A 112 30.62 2.63 -4.55
C PRO A 112 30.98 3.99 -5.17
N ASP A 113 32.18 4.50 -4.88
CA ASP A 113 32.66 5.79 -5.41
C ASP A 113 32.80 5.81 -6.94
N ASP A 114 33.02 4.63 -7.54
CA ASP A 114 33.16 4.41 -8.98
C ASP A 114 31.84 3.97 -9.65
N TYR A 115 30.70 4.08 -8.94
CA TYR A 115 29.41 3.69 -9.49
C TYR A 115 28.92 4.68 -10.56
N GLU A 116 28.78 4.19 -11.79
CA GLU A 116 28.22 4.93 -12.91
C GLU A 116 26.81 4.40 -13.23
N CYS A 117 25.79 5.27 -13.14
CA CYS A 117 24.41 4.96 -13.47
C CYS A 117 23.99 5.76 -14.71
N GLU A 118 23.95 5.10 -15.88
CA GLU A 118 23.49 5.72 -17.11
C GLU A 118 21.96 5.74 -17.16
N VAL A 119 21.37 6.92 -16.98
CA VAL A 119 19.92 7.13 -17.16
C VAL A 119 19.65 7.38 -18.63
N ILE A 120 19.09 6.38 -19.32
CA ILE A 120 18.74 6.47 -20.75
C ILE A 120 17.26 6.80 -20.88
N GLU A 121 16.95 8.01 -21.32
CA GLU A 121 15.58 8.47 -21.57
C GLU A 121 15.29 8.52 -23.07
N ASN A 122 14.15 7.96 -23.49
CA ASN A 122 13.67 8.02 -24.87
C ASN A 122 12.23 8.55 -24.90
N ASP A 123 12.10 9.83 -25.21
CA ASP A 123 10.82 10.56 -25.24
C ASP A 123 10.00 10.33 -26.52
N ALA A 124 10.35 9.33 -27.33
CA ALA A 124 9.57 8.99 -28.51
C ALA A 124 8.13 8.64 -28.11
N PRO A 125 7.10 9.30 -28.69
CA PRO A 125 5.73 9.09 -28.29
C PRO A 125 5.25 7.69 -28.66
N VAL A 126 4.70 6.97 -27.68
CA VAL A 126 4.11 5.65 -27.90
C VAL A 126 2.75 5.80 -28.60
N PRO A 127 2.53 5.15 -29.76
CA PRO A 127 1.24 5.22 -30.46
C PRO A 127 0.09 4.66 -29.62
N LYS A 128 -1.11 5.28 -29.73
CA LYS A 128 -2.28 4.96 -28.89
C LYS A 128 -2.76 3.51 -28.93
N HIS A 129 -2.53 2.81 -30.05
CA HIS A 129 -2.96 1.43 -30.26
C HIS A 129 -1.97 0.41 -29.68
N VAL A 130 -0.77 0.85 -29.31
CA VAL A 130 0.22 0.00 -28.65
C VAL A 130 -0.24 -0.21 -27.21
N PRO A 131 -0.21 -1.46 -26.70
CA PRO A 131 -0.53 -1.73 -25.31
C PRO A 131 0.37 -0.91 -24.38
N LEU A 132 -0.27 -0.07 -23.56
CA LEU A 132 0.38 0.73 -22.53
C LEU A 132 -0.39 0.55 -21.23
N HIS A 133 0.31 0.29 -20.13
CA HIS A 133 -0.30 0.22 -18.82
C HIS A 133 -0.90 1.58 -18.46
N ARG A 134 -2.23 1.63 -18.40
CA ARG A 134 -2.95 2.81 -17.95
C ARG A 134 -3.28 2.63 -16.47
N PRO A 135 -3.21 3.70 -15.66
CA PRO A 135 -3.64 3.61 -14.28
C PRO A 135 -5.10 3.17 -14.23
N GLY A 136 -5.42 2.31 -13.27
CA GLY A 136 -6.80 1.98 -12.95
C GLY A 136 -7.57 3.20 -12.43
N PRO A 137 -8.91 3.06 -12.26
CA PRO A 137 -9.71 4.12 -11.65
C PRO A 137 -9.20 4.40 -10.22
N LEU A 138 -8.98 5.68 -9.91
CA LEU A 138 -8.55 6.10 -8.58
C LEU A 138 -9.70 5.93 -7.56
N PRO A 139 -9.39 5.75 -6.26
CA PRO A 139 -10.41 5.68 -5.21
C PRO A 139 -11.34 6.90 -5.23
N GLN A 140 -12.65 6.69 -5.03
CA GLN A 140 -13.63 7.77 -5.07
C GLN A 140 -13.36 8.89 -4.05
N GLU A 141 -12.74 8.56 -2.92
CA GLU A 141 -12.39 9.54 -1.89
C GLU A 141 -11.38 10.57 -2.41
N PHE A 142 -10.49 10.17 -3.32
CA PHE A 142 -9.56 11.08 -3.97
C PHE A 142 -10.29 12.19 -4.73
N TYR A 143 -11.30 11.84 -5.55
CA TYR A 143 -12.10 12.83 -6.28
C TYR A 143 -12.84 13.77 -5.33
N LYS A 144 -13.42 13.25 -4.25
CA LYS A 144 -14.10 14.09 -3.23
C LYS A 144 -13.13 15.06 -2.55
N THR A 145 -11.92 14.59 -2.19
CA THR A 145 -10.90 15.47 -1.61
C THR A 145 -10.40 16.51 -2.61
N LEU A 146 -10.23 16.15 -3.89
CA LEU A 146 -9.85 17.09 -4.94
C LEU A 146 -10.92 18.17 -5.14
N GLU A 147 -12.19 17.77 -5.25
CA GLU A 147 -13.32 18.70 -5.36
C GLU A 147 -13.40 19.63 -4.14
N ALA A 148 -13.18 19.10 -2.93
CA ALA A 148 -13.14 19.90 -1.72
C ALA A 148 -11.98 20.91 -1.73
N VAL A 149 -10.77 20.49 -2.11
CA VAL A 149 -9.60 21.37 -2.21
C VAL A 149 -9.80 22.44 -3.30
N GLN A 150 -10.35 22.07 -4.45
CA GLN A 150 -10.67 22.99 -5.55
C GLN A 150 -11.80 23.97 -5.18
N SER A 151 -12.74 23.57 -4.31
CA SER A 151 -13.80 24.44 -3.82
C SER A 151 -13.32 25.41 -2.73
N ILE A 152 -12.30 25.02 -1.94
CA ILE A 152 -11.68 25.86 -0.91
C ILE A 152 -10.73 26.88 -1.53
N ASN A 153 -9.99 26.49 -2.56
CA ASN A 153 -9.10 27.38 -3.31
C ASN A 153 -9.75 27.76 -4.63
N GLY A 154 -10.52 28.85 -4.67
CA GLY A 154 -10.95 29.45 -5.93
C GLY A 154 -9.75 29.59 -6.87
N THR A 155 -9.76 28.83 -7.97
CA THR A 155 -8.77 28.74 -9.07
C THR A 155 -7.38 29.34 -8.77
N PRO A 156 -6.36 28.55 -8.41
CA PRO A 156 -4.99 28.96 -8.63
C PRO A 156 -4.69 28.83 -10.13
N ALA A 157 -4.23 29.93 -10.74
CA ALA A 157 -3.77 29.94 -12.12
C ALA A 157 -2.65 28.90 -12.30
N VAL A 158 -2.82 28.00 -13.26
CA VAL A 158 -1.78 27.10 -13.74
C VAL A 158 -0.63 27.94 -14.28
N SER A 159 0.47 28.05 -13.52
CA SER A 159 1.73 28.56 -14.03
C SER A 159 2.35 27.47 -14.89
N SER A 160 2.13 27.55 -16.19
CA SER A 160 2.93 26.85 -17.19
C SER A 160 4.35 27.42 -17.15
N GLY A 161 5.30 26.65 -16.60
CA GLY A 161 6.72 26.94 -16.75
C GLY A 161 7.12 26.78 -18.20
N GLN A 162 7.27 27.89 -18.92
CA GLN A 162 8.00 27.96 -20.17
C GLN A 162 9.49 27.76 -19.87
N SER A 163 10.04 26.61 -20.25
CA SER A 163 11.48 26.49 -20.47
C SER A 163 11.81 27.18 -21.79
N GLU A 164 12.33 28.41 -21.70
CA GLU A 164 12.94 29.10 -22.85
C GLU A 164 14.19 28.34 -23.29
N LEU A 165 14.11 27.70 -24.46
CA LEU A 165 15.26 27.27 -25.24
C LEU A 165 16.00 28.52 -25.73
N LYS A 166 17.20 28.79 -25.17
CA LYS A 166 18.13 29.77 -25.72
C LYS A 166 18.93 29.13 -26.85
N ALA A 167 18.81 29.72 -28.03
CA ALA A 167 19.77 29.63 -29.13
C ALA A 167 20.98 30.56 -28.87
#